data_AF-A0A1F5VL93-F1
#
_entry.id   AF-A0A1F5VL93-F1
#
_cell.length_a   1.000
_cell.length_b   1.000
_cell.length_c   1.000
_cell.angle_alpha   90.00
_cell.angle_beta   90.00
_cell.angle_gamma   90.00
#
_symmetry.space_group_name_H-M   'P 1'
#
loop_
_entity.id
_entity.type
_entity.pdbx_description
1 polymer ?
#
loop_
_entity_poly.entity_id
_entity_poly.type
_entity_poly.pdbx_seq_one_letter_code
_entity_poly.pdbx_strand_id
1 'polypeptide(L)'
;MGKRWTHQQIEYLRQNFMRMSNGELCRQLGFSEISITTQMSRLGLCRSKFIKEKINKNNGDNGFSYLSKIQKKLMHKYTKAIDLFRKGKFQDARSEFEGIMTEGTKELAIYERARVYYNICCKMTS
;
A
#
# COMPACT_ATOMS: atom_id res chain seq x y z
N MET A 1 -4.14 28.23 23.53
CA MET A 1 -2.73 27.74 23.52
C MET A 1 -2.54 26.85 22.29
N GLY A 2 -1.70 27.23 21.33
CA GLY A 2 -1.46 26.42 20.13
C GLY A 2 -0.66 25.16 20.46
N LYS A 3 -1.08 24.00 19.93
CA LYS A 3 -0.37 22.72 20.08
C LYS A 3 1.05 22.88 19.51
N ARG A 4 2.06 22.56 20.33
CA ARG A 4 3.48 22.67 19.94
C ARG A 4 3.88 21.47 19.08
N TRP A 5 4.67 21.72 18.05
CA TRP A 5 5.27 20.67 17.23
C TRP A 5 6.45 20.05 17.95
N THR A 6 6.43 18.73 18.11
CA THR A 6 7.57 17.98 18.63
C THR A 6 8.59 17.70 17.53
N HIS A 7 9.83 17.40 17.93
CA HIS A 7 10.89 17.02 16.99
C HIS A 7 10.48 15.81 16.13
N GLN A 8 9.87 14.79 16.75
CA GLN A 8 9.39 13.59 16.04
C GLN A 8 8.33 13.93 14.98
N GLN A 9 7.41 14.84 15.28
CA GLN A 9 6.37 15.27 14.31
C GLN A 9 6.96 16.07 13.15
N ILE A 10 7.97 16.91 13.42
CA ILE A 10 8.69 17.65 12.38
C ILE A 10 9.43 16.69 11.47
N GLU A 11 10.12 15.70 12.04
CA GLU A 11 10.88 14.72 11.27
C GLU A 11 9.96 13.83 10.43
N TYR A 12 8.84 13.37 11.01
CA TYR A 12 7.83 12.63 10.27
C TYR A 12 7.29 13.45 9.09
N LEU A 13 7.01 14.74 9.28
CA LEU A 13 6.57 15.62 8.22
C LEU A 13 7.62 15.75 7.10
N ARG A 14 8.91 15.91 7.44
CA ARG A 14 10.01 15.99 6.47
C ARG A 14 10.18 14.72 5.64
N GLN A 15 10.04 13.55 6.26
CA GLN A 15 10.21 12.27 5.56
C GLN A 15 9.02 11.94 4.66
N ASN A 16 7.81 12.38 5.03
CA ASN A 16 6.58 11.91 4.40
C ASN A 16 5.88 12.94 3.51
N PHE A 17 6.20 14.24 3.59
CA PHE A 17 5.46 15.27 2.84
C PHE A 17 5.49 15.06 1.32
N MET A 18 6.53 14.46 0.74
CA MET A 18 6.59 14.19 -0.70
C MET A 18 5.75 12.99 -1.15
N ARG A 19 5.31 12.14 -0.23
CA ARG A 19 4.63 10.88 -0.51
C ARG A 19 3.16 10.89 -0.10
N MET A 20 2.83 11.65 0.94
CA MET A 20 1.50 11.71 1.54
C MET A 20 0.80 13.03 1.24
N SER A 21 -0.53 13.00 1.15
CA SER A 21 -1.36 14.19 1.05
C SER A 21 -1.45 14.95 2.37
N ASN A 22 -1.91 16.21 2.34
CA ASN A 22 -2.15 16.96 3.57
C ASN A 22 -3.20 16.27 4.46
N GLY A 23 -4.22 15.67 3.87
CA GLY A 23 -5.23 14.90 4.60
C GLY A 23 -4.66 13.67 5.28
N GLU A 24 -3.75 12.94 4.62
CA GLU A 24 -3.08 11.79 5.24
C GLU A 24 -2.14 12.22 6.37
N LEU A 25 -1.35 13.29 6.18
CA LEU A 25 -0.49 13.84 7.23
C LEU A 25 -1.29 14.39 8.41
N CYS A 26 -2.45 14.99 8.14
CA CYS A 26 -3.42 15.44 9.13
C CYS A 26 -3.89 14.27 10.01
N ARG A 27 -4.31 13.15 9.39
CA ARG A 27 -4.76 11.95 10.11
C ARG A 27 -3.64 11.33 10.95
N GLN A 28 -2.42 11.26 10.42
CA GLN A 28 -1.29 10.63 11.10
C GLN A 28 -0.75 11.49 12.26
N LEU A 29 -0.64 12.80 12.07
CA LEU A 29 -0.05 13.70 13.07
C LEU A 29 -1.09 14.31 14.02
N GLY A 30 -2.38 14.14 13.74
CA GLY A 30 -3.48 14.70 14.54
C GLY A 30 -3.47 16.23 14.55
N PHE A 31 -3.27 16.84 13.38
CA PHE A 31 -3.34 18.29 13.14
C PHE A 31 -4.32 18.59 12.01
N SER A 32 -4.88 19.80 11.97
CA SER A 32 -5.67 20.23 10.81
C SER A 32 -4.79 20.40 9.57
N GLU A 33 -5.38 20.29 8.38
CA GLU A 33 -4.66 20.53 7.12
C GLU A 33 -4.03 21.92 7.04
N ILE A 34 -4.71 22.92 7.63
CA ILE A 34 -4.20 24.30 7.72
C ILE A 34 -2.91 24.31 8.55
N SER A 35 -2.90 23.66 9.71
CA SER A 35 -1.71 23.56 10.57
C SER A 35 -0.55 22.83 9.86
N ILE A 36 -0.83 21.76 9.12
CA ILE A 36 0.18 21.07 8.29
C ILE A 36 0.74 22.02 7.23
N THR A 37 -0.13 22.73 6.51
CA THR A 37 0.26 23.65 5.44
C THR A 37 1.13 24.78 5.97
N THR A 38 0.71 25.43 7.06
CA THR A 38 1.50 26.47 7.73
C THR A 38 2.85 25.94 8.19
N GLN A 39 2.90 24.73 8.76
CA GLN A 39 4.16 24.15 9.22
C GLN A 39 5.08 23.79 8.06
N MET A 40 4.55 23.24 6.96
CA MET A 40 5.31 22.99 5.74
C MET A 40 5.93 24.28 5.19
N SER A 41 5.15 25.37 5.13
CA SER A 41 5.67 26.68 4.73
C SER A 41 6.80 27.18 5.64
N ARG A 42 6.64 27.05 6.97
CA ARG A 42 7.68 27.44 7.95
C ARG A 42 8.97 26.63 7.82
N LEU A 43 8.86 25.37 7.39
CA LEU A 43 10.00 24.47 7.20
C LEU A 43 10.58 24.54 5.77
N GLY A 44 10.02 25.36 4.87
CA GLY A 44 10.42 25.44 3.47
C GLY A 44 10.06 24.20 2.64
N LEU A 45 9.09 23.40 3.09
CA LEU A 45 8.67 22.16 2.44
C LEU A 45 7.60 22.47 1.38
N CYS A 46 8.03 22.63 0.13
CA CYS A 46 7.13 22.90 -1.00
C CYS A 46 6.93 21.65 -1.87
N ARG A 47 5.71 21.44 -2.36
CA ARG A 47 5.41 20.43 -3.38
C ARG A 47 5.26 21.08 -4.74
N SER A 48 5.94 20.54 -5.75
CA SER A 48 5.70 20.93 -7.14
C SER A 48 4.30 20.50 -7.60
N LYS A 49 3.77 21.16 -8.63
CA LYS A 49 2.44 20.85 -9.21
C LYS A 49 2.35 19.37 -9.62
N PHE A 50 3.39 18.83 -10.24
CA PHE A 50 3.51 17.42 -10.59
C PHE A 50 3.37 16.47 -9.39
N ILE A 51 4.02 16.80 -8.26
CA ILE A 51 3.95 16.00 -7.03
C ILE A 51 2.55 16.09 -6.41
N LYS A 52 1.92 17.27 -6.41
CA LYS A 52 0.54 17.44 -5.94
C LYS A 52 -0.44 16.60 -6.76
N GLU A 53 -0.31 16.60 -8.09
CA GLU A 53 -1.14 15.81 -9.00
C GLU A 53 -0.96 14.30 -8.78
N LYS A 54 0.28 13.84 -8.58
CA LYS A 54 0.58 12.44 -8.26
C LYS A 54 -0.03 12.00 -6.94
N ILE A 55 0.08 12.83 -5.89
CA ILE A 55 -0.50 12.56 -4.57
C ILE A 55 -2.03 12.58 -4.64
N ASN A 56 -2.63 13.53 -5.36
CA ASN A 56 -4.09 13.64 -5.47
C ASN A 56 -4.71 12.48 -6.24
N LYS A 57 -4.03 11.93 -7.27
CA LYS A 57 -4.47 10.69 -7.95
C LYS A 57 -4.52 9.48 -7.00
N ASN A 58 -3.70 9.44 -5.95
CA ASN A 58 -3.69 8.36 -4.98
C ASN A 58 -4.85 8.42 -3.96
N ASN A 59 -5.59 9.55 -3.87
CA ASN A 59 -6.71 9.70 -2.94
C ASN A 59 -7.97 8.90 -3.36
N GLY A 60 -7.99 8.31 -4.57
CA GLY A 60 -9.08 7.47 -5.08
C GLY A 60 -8.96 5.98 -4.76
N ASP A 61 -7.81 5.51 -4.26
CA ASP A 61 -7.56 4.10 -4.01
C ASP A 61 -7.49 3.82 -2.50
N ASN A 62 -8.58 3.28 -1.97
CA ASN A 62 -8.67 2.73 -0.62
C ASN A 62 -7.46 1.83 -0.29
N GLY A 63 -6.58 2.28 0.61
CA GLY A 63 -5.83 1.41 1.52
C GLY A 63 -4.62 0.61 0.99
N PHE A 64 -4.11 0.84 -0.22
CA PHE A 64 -3.00 0.05 -0.80
C PHE A 64 -1.74 0.86 -1.18
N SER A 65 -1.63 2.11 -0.73
CA SER A 65 -0.63 3.10 -1.18
C SER A 65 0.83 2.84 -0.71
N TYR A 66 1.05 1.92 0.25
CA TYR A 66 2.40 1.58 0.72
C TYR A 66 2.99 0.30 0.14
N LEU A 67 2.27 -0.41 -0.75
CA LEU A 67 2.83 -1.63 -1.31
C LEU A 67 3.89 -1.35 -2.37
N SER A 68 5.06 -1.97 -2.21
CA SER A 68 6.15 -1.95 -3.20
C SER A 68 5.63 -2.41 -4.56
N LYS A 69 6.29 -2.03 -5.66
CA LYS A 69 5.92 -2.47 -7.02
C LYS A 69 5.73 -4.00 -7.10
N ILE A 70 6.58 -4.74 -6.36
CA ILE A 70 6.53 -6.19 -6.22
C ILE A 70 5.23 -6.63 -5.54
N GLN A 71 4.89 -6.04 -4.40
CA GLN A 71 3.67 -6.38 -3.68
C GLN A 71 2.39 -6.08 -4.50
N LYS A 72 2.37 -5.01 -5.30
CA LYS A 72 1.25 -4.74 -6.24
C LYS A 72 1.14 -5.81 -7.33
N LYS A 73 2.28 -6.21 -7.92
CA LYS A 73 2.34 -7.30 -8.91
C LYS A 73 1.85 -8.62 -8.31
N LEU A 74 2.29 -8.95 -7.10
CA LEU A 74 1.89 -10.17 -6.38
C LEU A 74 0.40 -10.15 -6.03
N MET A 75 -0.16 -9.01 -5.61
CA MET A 75 -1.59 -8.90 -5.33
C MET A 75 -2.45 -9.07 -6.58
N HIS A 76 -2.01 -8.53 -7.72
CA HIS A 76 -2.72 -8.72 -8.99
C HIS A 76 -2.75 -10.21 -9.39
N LYS A 77 -1.61 -10.90 -9.29
CA LYS A 77 -1.52 -12.36 -9.49
C LYS A 77 -2.43 -13.13 -8.52
N TYR A 78 -2.43 -12.75 -7.24
CA TYR A 78 -3.26 -13.39 -6.23
C TYR A 78 -4.76 -13.26 -6.55
N THR A 79 -5.19 -12.06 -6.94
CA THR A 79 -6.59 -11.79 -7.31
C THR A 79 -7.01 -12.61 -8.53
N LYS A 80 -6.13 -12.70 -9.54
CA LYS A 80 -6.33 -13.55 -10.73
C LYS A 80 -6.44 -15.03 -10.35
N ALA A 81 -5.56 -15.52 -9.48
CA ALA A 81 -5.57 -16.91 -9.02
C ALA A 81 -6.87 -17.27 -8.28
N ILE A 82 -7.39 -16.37 -7.44
CA ILE A 82 -8.67 -16.55 -6.75
C ILE A 82 -9.84 -16.58 -7.74
N ASP A 83 -9.84 -15.74 -8.77
CA ASP A 83 -10.87 -15.76 -9.81
C ASP A 83 -10.87 -17.09 -10.59
N LEU A 84 -9.69 -17.60 -10.94
CA LEU A 84 -9.54 -18.93 -11.56
C LEU A 84 -10.03 -20.05 -10.64
N PHE A 85 -9.71 -19.97 -9.35
CA PHE A 85 -10.18 -20.91 -8.33
C PHE A 85 -11.71 -20.94 -8.25
N ARG A 86 -12.36 -19.76 -8.20
CA ARG A 86 -13.82 -19.62 -8.18
C ARG A 86 -14.49 -20.17 -9.43
N LYS A 87 -13.81 -20.09 -10.57
CA LYS A 87 -14.26 -20.66 -11.85
C LYS A 87 -14.03 -22.17 -11.96
N GLY A 88 -13.49 -22.82 -10.93
CA GLY A 88 -13.19 -24.26 -10.92
C GLY A 88 -11.95 -24.65 -11.73
N LYS A 89 -11.17 -23.68 -12.20
CA LYS A 89 -9.93 -23.92 -12.98
C LYS A 89 -8.75 -24.16 -12.04
N PHE A 90 -8.78 -25.29 -11.34
CA PHE A 90 -7.86 -25.57 -10.23
C PHE A 90 -6.40 -25.74 -10.67
N GLN A 91 -6.14 -26.30 -11.86
CA GLN A 91 -4.78 -26.41 -12.41
C GLN A 91 -4.18 -25.03 -12.71
N ASP A 92 -4.93 -24.15 -13.38
CA ASP A 92 -4.47 -22.79 -13.69
C ASP A 92 -4.27 -21.96 -12.42
N ALA A 93 -5.22 -22.05 -11.48
CA ALA A 93 -5.13 -21.37 -10.19
C ALA A 93 -3.90 -21.85 -9.39
N ARG A 94 -3.60 -23.15 -9.43
CA ARG A 94 -2.42 -23.74 -8.76
C ARG A 94 -1.12 -23.13 -9.28
N SER A 95 -0.95 -23.04 -10.61
CA SER A 95 0.24 -22.46 -11.24
C SER A 95 0.45 -21.00 -10.82
N GLU A 96 -0.64 -20.21 -10.78
CA GLU A 96 -0.57 -18.82 -10.35
C GLU A 96 -0.22 -18.67 -8.85
N PHE A 97 -0.76 -19.54 -7.97
CA PHE A 97 -0.39 -19.54 -6.55
C PHE A 97 1.07 -19.97 -6.34
N GLU A 98 1.56 -20.93 -7.11
CA GLU A 98 2.97 -21.34 -7.09
C GLU A 98 3.90 -20.20 -7.51
N GLY A 99 3.55 -19.47 -8.57
CA GLY A 99 4.29 -18.28 -9.00
C GLY A 99 4.34 -17.16 -7.95
N ILE A 100 3.32 -17.05 -7.10
CA ILE A 100 3.33 -16.10 -5.96
C ILE A 100 4.25 -16.60 -4.85
N MET A 101 4.31 -17.91 -4.61
CA MET A 101 5.19 -18.51 -3.61
C MET A 101 6.66 -18.47 -4.00
N THR A 102 6.98 -18.48 -5.30
CA THR A 102 8.37 -18.38 -5.79
C THR A 102 8.87 -16.94 -5.88
N GLU A 103 8.02 -15.99 -6.28
CA GLU A 103 8.37 -14.57 -6.40
C GLU A 103 8.22 -13.78 -5.07
N GLY A 104 7.45 -14.30 -4.11
CA GLY A 104 7.12 -13.62 -2.85
C GLY A 104 8.07 -13.94 -1.70
N THR A 105 8.34 -12.96 -0.83
CA THR A 105 8.99 -13.21 0.46
C THR A 105 8.00 -13.85 1.44
N LYS A 106 8.48 -14.83 2.21
CA LYS A 106 7.66 -15.59 3.19
C LYS A 106 7.04 -14.71 4.28
N GLU A 107 7.58 -13.52 4.49
CA GLU A 107 7.10 -12.52 5.46
C GLU A 107 5.80 -11.83 5.02
N LEU A 108 5.37 -12.00 3.76
CA LEU A 108 4.16 -11.36 3.25
C LEU A 108 2.93 -12.19 3.59
N ALA A 109 1.90 -11.55 4.16
CA ALA A 109 0.61 -12.19 4.42
C ALA A 109 -0.07 -12.76 3.15
N ILE A 110 0.34 -12.33 1.95
CA ILE A 110 -0.12 -12.89 0.67
C ILE A 110 0.45 -14.29 0.44
N TYR A 111 1.68 -14.55 0.90
CA TYR A 111 2.34 -15.86 0.79
C TYR A 111 1.57 -16.93 1.59
N GLU A 112 1.29 -16.67 2.86
CA GLU A 112 0.56 -17.61 3.71
C GLU A 112 -0.84 -17.92 3.16
N ARG A 113 -1.53 -16.90 2.66
CA ARG A 113 -2.83 -17.09 2.01
C ARG A 113 -2.70 -17.93 0.73
N ALA A 114 -1.76 -17.60 -0.15
CA ALA A 114 -1.54 -18.34 -1.39
C ALA A 114 -1.20 -19.81 -1.13
N ARG A 115 -0.42 -20.10 -0.09
CA ARG A 115 -0.06 -21.47 0.31
C ARG A 115 -1.28 -22.31 0.71
N VAL A 116 -2.22 -21.74 1.45
CA VAL A 116 -3.47 -22.43 1.82
C VAL A 116 -4.26 -22.81 0.56
N TYR A 117 -4.46 -21.85 -0.37
CA TYR A 117 -5.18 -22.12 -1.61
C TYR A 117 -4.43 -23.09 -2.53
N TYR A 118 -3.11 -23.02 -2.61
CA TYR A 118 -2.29 -23.98 -3.35
C TYR A 118 -2.54 -25.41 -2.87
N ASN A 119 -2.50 -25.64 -1.55
CA ASN A 119 -2.76 -26.95 -0.97
C ASN A 119 -4.17 -27.46 -1.26
N ILE A 120 -5.16 -26.56 -1.28
CA ILE A 120 -6.54 -26.91 -1.65
C ILE A 120 -6.59 -27.30 -3.13
N CYS A 121 -5.99 -26.51 -4.03
CA CYS A 121 -5.91 -26.86 -5.45
C CYS A 121 -5.23 -28.22 -5.66
N CYS A 122 -4.13 -28.51 -4.96
CA CYS A 122 -3.46 -29.80 -5.03
C CYS A 122 -4.42 -30.94 -4.70
N LYS A 123 -5.19 -30.83 -3.61
CA LYS A 123 -6.18 -31.83 -3.21
C LYS A 123 -7.34 -31.99 -4.19
N MET A 124 -7.72 -30.95 -4.92
CA MET A 124 -8.80 -31.00 -5.91
C MET A 124 -8.34 -31.56 -7.27
N THR A 125 -7.03 -31.58 -7.51
CA THR A 125 -6.42 -32.08 -8.75
C THR A 125 -5.76 -33.46 -8.61
N SER A 126 -5.73 -34.01 -7.39
CA SER A 126 -5.33 -35.39 -7.07
C SER A 126 -6.57 -36.27 -6.97
#